data_AF-A0A517Y653-F1
#
_entry.id   AF-A0A517Y653-F1
#
_cell.length_a   1.000
_cell.length_b   1.000
_cell.length_c   1.000
_cell.angle_alpha   90.00
_cell.angle_beta   90.00
_cell.angle_gamma   90.00
#
_symmetry.space_group_name_H-M   'P 1'
#
loop_
_entity.id
_entity.type
_entity.pdbx_description
1 polymer ?
#
loop_
_entity_poly.entity_id
_entity_poly.type
_entity_poly.pdbx_seq_one_letter_code
_entity_poly.pdbx_strand_id
1 'polypeptide(L)'
;MTNRAPLIVTIALLLMPVLYVGSYFALVTPGEYQQLIDGSMHWPRHYRLGNAWAGYVYFPVEKLDRRIRPTMWEWEYQLHENGIRPLHAYSKRTPNP
;
A
#
# COMPACT_ATOMS: atom_id res chain seq x y z
N MET A 1 7.19 -0.04 -44.91
CA MET A 1 6.31 -0.37 -43.78
C MET A 1 7.04 -0.01 -42.49
N THR A 2 6.74 1.14 -41.90
CA THR A 2 7.42 1.56 -40.66
C THR A 2 6.85 0.75 -39.50
N ASN A 3 7.67 -0.13 -38.94
CA ASN A 3 7.26 -0.94 -37.80
C ASN A 3 7.08 -0.02 -36.58
N ARG A 4 5.83 0.22 -36.17
CA ARG A 4 5.49 1.07 -35.02
C ARG A 4 5.63 0.32 -33.69
N ALA A 5 5.87 -0.99 -33.72
CA ALA A 5 6.07 -1.81 -32.53
C ALA A 5 7.11 -1.24 -31.54
N PRO A 6 8.34 -0.84 -31.95
CA PRO A 6 9.30 -0.26 -31.01
C PRO A 6 8.79 1.00 -30.33
N LEU A 7 8.11 1.89 -31.07
CA LEU A 7 7.56 3.14 -30.52
C LEU A 7 6.45 2.87 -29.50
N ILE A 8 5.55 1.91 -29.79
CA ILE A 8 4.49 1.50 -28.87
C ILE A 8 5.09 0.91 -27.59
N VAL A 9 6.10 0.05 -27.72
CA VAL A 9 6.78 -0.56 -26.56
C VAL A 9 7.47 0.49 -25.71
N THR A 10 8.14 1.48 -26.31
CA THR A 10 8.77 2.58 -25.58
C THR A 10 7.75 3.38 -24.77
N ILE A 11 6.62 3.73 -25.38
CA ILE A 11 5.54 4.47 -24.69
C ILE A 11 4.97 3.63 -23.54
N ALA A 12 4.70 2.35 -23.77
CA ALA A 12 4.17 1.47 -22.74
C ALA A 12 5.14 1.34 -21.54
N LEU A 13 6.43 1.19 -21.81
CA LEU A 13 7.47 1.13 -20.77
C LEU A 13 7.58 2.45 -20.01
N LEU A 14 7.41 3.59 -20.68
CA LEU A 14 7.41 4.91 -20.05
C LEU A 14 6.17 5.13 -19.17
N LEU A 15 5.01 4.62 -19.58
CA LEU A 15 3.75 4.76 -18.84
C LEU A 15 3.63 3.78 -17.66
N MET A 16 4.29 2.63 -17.73
CA MET A 16 4.30 1.59 -16.69
C MET A 16 4.54 2.13 -15.26
N PRO A 17 5.60 2.91 -14.99
CA PRO A 17 5.84 3.45 -13.64
C PRO A 17 4.78 4.45 -13.20
N VAL A 18 4.25 5.27 -14.12
CA VAL A 18 3.19 6.24 -13.83
C VAL A 18 1.90 5.52 -13.47
N LEU A 19 1.55 4.48 -14.22
CA LEU A 19 0.39 3.64 -13.93
C LEU A 19 0.53 2.91 -12.60
N TYR A 20 1.73 2.40 -12.27
CA TYR A 20 2.01 1.72 -11.00
C TYR A 20 1.84 2.66 -9.79
N VAL A 21 2.36 3.88 -9.86
CA VAL A 21 2.19 4.86 -8.77
C VAL A 21 0.75 5.40 -8.72
N GLY A 22 0.12 5.62 -9.87
CA GLY A 22 -1.28 6.05 -9.93
C GLY A 22 -2.24 5.01 -9.36
N SER A 23 -2.04 3.72 -9.67
CA SER A 23 -2.86 2.63 -9.13
C SER A 23 -2.69 2.46 -7.63
N TYR A 24 -1.49 2.73 -7.09
CA TYR A 24 -1.28 2.83 -5.65
C TYR A 24 -2.18 3.91 -5.03
N PHE A 25 -2.14 5.15 -5.53
CA PHE A 25 -2.95 6.24 -4.97
C PHE A 25 -4.46 6.01 -5.10
N ALA A 26 -4.90 5.32 -6.16
CA ALA A 26 -6.30 4.96 -6.34
C ALA A 26 -6.78 3.90 -5.32
N LEU A 27 -5.87 3.00 -4.92
CA LEU A 27 -6.17 1.89 -4.03
C LEU A 27 -5.91 2.21 -2.56
N VAL A 28 -4.95 3.07 -2.24
CA VAL A 28 -4.61 3.39 -0.86
C VAL A 28 -5.67 4.30 -0.24
N THR A 29 -6.09 3.98 0.97
CA THR A 29 -7.04 4.80 1.74
C THR A 29 -6.51 4.89 3.16
N PRO A 30 -5.59 5.84 3.40
CA PRO A 30 -4.94 5.94 4.69
C PRO A 30 -5.94 6.44 5.75
N GLY A 31 -6.11 5.66 6.83
CA GLY A 31 -6.89 6.07 8.01
C GLY A 31 -8.40 5.78 8.01
N GLU A 32 -8.98 5.15 6.99
CA GLU A 32 -10.40 4.76 7.03
C GLU A 32 -10.62 3.46 7.79
N TYR A 33 -11.06 3.50 9.06
CA TYR A 33 -11.52 2.30 9.79
C TYR A 33 -12.90 1.84 9.30
N GLN A 34 -13.06 0.53 9.02
CA GLN A 34 -14.39 -0.09 8.96
C GLN A 34 -14.74 -0.61 10.36
N GLN A 35 -15.63 0.08 11.05
CA GLN A 35 -16.27 -0.43 12.25
C GLN A 35 -17.27 -1.52 11.83
N LEU A 36 -17.07 -2.75 12.31
CA LEU A 36 -18.06 -3.81 12.10
C LEU A 36 -19.24 -3.61 13.05
N ILE A 37 -20.41 -4.09 12.61
CA ILE A 37 -21.69 -4.00 13.34
C ILE A 37 -21.63 -4.72 14.69
N ASP A 38 -20.71 -5.66 14.88
CA ASP A 38 -20.50 -6.42 16.12
C ASP A 38 -19.65 -5.68 17.17
N GLY A 39 -19.26 -4.42 16.92
CA GLY A 39 -18.41 -3.64 17.81
C GLY A 39 -16.93 -4.02 17.76
N SER A 40 -16.55 -4.98 16.90
CA SER A 40 -15.14 -5.28 16.65
C SER A 40 -14.54 -4.22 15.71
N MET A 41 -13.39 -3.68 16.10
CA MET A 41 -12.56 -2.90 15.19
C MET A 41 -11.76 -3.87 14.33
N HIS A 42 -12.18 -4.09 13.08
CA HIS A 42 -11.29 -4.71 12.11
C HIS A 42 -10.34 -3.65 11.60
N TRP A 43 -9.04 -3.97 11.68
CA TRP A 43 -7.99 -3.13 11.14
C TRP A 43 -8.32 -2.79 9.70
N PRO A 44 -8.38 -1.50 9.37
CA PRO A 44 -8.64 -1.15 8.01
C PRO A 44 -7.48 -1.62 7.18
N ARG A 45 -7.88 -2.48 6.28
CA ARG A 45 -7.27 -2.68 5.01
C ARG A 45 -6.98 -1.30 4.39
N HIS A 46 -5.75 -0.78 4.53
CA HIS A 46 -5.32 0.50 3.92
C HIS A 46 -5.38 0.47 2.40
N TYR A 47 -5.69 -0.67 1.79
CA TYR A 47 -6.07 -0.78 0.40
C TYR A 47 -7.58 -1.08 0.28
N ARG A 48 -8.27 -0.34 -0.59
CA ARG A 48 -9.69 -0.53 -0.89
C ARG A 48 -10.01 -1.97 -1.32
N LEU A 49 -9.08 -2.65 -1.98
CA LEU A 49 -9.21 -4.02 -2.49
C LEU A 49 -7.88 -4.79 -2.36
N GLY A 50 -7.94 -6.11 -2.26
CA GLY A 50 -6.76 -6.98 -2.48
C GLY A 50 -5.63 -6.92 -1.43
N ASN A 51 -5.92 -6.45 -0.22
CA ASN A 51 -4.96 -6.08 0.84
C ASN A 51 -3.72 -6.95 1.03
N ALA A 52 -3.85 -8.27 1.06
CA ALA A 52 -2.68 -9.14 1.22
C ALA A 52 -1.69 -8.98 0.05
N TRP A 53 -2.19 -9.02 -1.20
CA TRP A 53 -1.37 -8.87 -2.40
C TRP A 53 -0.96 -7.43 -2.67
N ALA A 54 -1.87 -6.49 -2.44
CA ALA A 54 -1.60 -5.05 -2.62
C ALA A 54 -0.47 -4.59 -1.70
N GLY A 55 -0.43 -5.07 -0.45
CA GLY A 55 0.66 -4.77 0.47
C GLY A 55 2.03 -5.24 -0.04
N TYR A 56 2.13 -6.42 -0.64
CA TYR A 56 3.39 -6.89 -1.23
C TYR A 56 3.79 -6.10 -2.48
N VAL A 57 2.84 -5.85 -3.38
CA VAL A 57 3.11 -5.20 -4.68
C VAL A 57 3.48 -3.73 -4.51
N TYR A 58 2.82 -3.02 -3.60
CA TYR A 58 3.00 -1.58 -3.41
C TYR A 58 3.91 -1.21 -2.24
N PHE A 59 4.49 -2.19 -1.56
CA PHE A 59 5.38 -1.97 -0.41
C PHE A 59 6.45 -0.87 -0.62
N PRO A 60 7.16 -0.81 -1.78
CA PRO A 60 8.17 0.22 -1.98
C PRO A 60 7.59 1.64 -2.01
N VAL A 61 6.45 1.79 -2.69
CA VAL A 61 5.74 3.08 -2.81
C VAL A 61 5.13 3.47 -1.47
N GLU A 62 4.58 2.51 -0.74
CA GLU A 62 4.01 2.73 0.59
C GLU A 62 5.07 3.23 1.59
N LYS A 63 6.28 2.68 1.54
CA LYS A 63 7.39 3.14 2.38
C LYS A 63 7.79 4.59 2.06
N LEU A 64 7.72 4.98 0.78
CA LEU A 64 7.95 6.36 0.37
C LEU A 64 6.81 7.26 0.84
N ASP A 65 5.57 6.83 0.67
CA ASP A 65 4.38 7.58 1.05
C ASP A 65 4.32 7.85 2.56
N ARG A 66 4.63 6.85 3.39
CA ARG A 66 4.74 6.98 4.85
C ARG A 66 5.79 8.01 5.28
N ARG A 67 6.86 8.19 4.50
CA ARG A 67 7.90 9.21 4.76
C ARG A 67 7.44 10.61 4.35
N ILE A 68 6.66 10.71 3.27
CA ILE A 68 6.19 12.00 2.74
C ILE A 68 4.97 12.51 3.53
N ARG A 69 4.07 11.61 3.94
CA ARG A 69 2.79 11.94 4.59
C ARG A 69 2.62 11.21 5.93
N PRO A 70 3.55 11.36 6.90
CA PRO A 70 3.52 10.59 8.14
C PRO A 70 2.20 10.73 8.90
N THR A 71 1.58 11.92 8.86
CA THR A 71 0.31 12.22 9.53
C THR A 71 -0.86 11.36 9.06
N MET A 72 -0.89 10.94 7.80
CA MET A 72 -1.93 10.05 7.26
C MET A 72 -1.75 8.59 7.73
N TRP A 73 -0.58 8.26 8.27
CA TRP A 73 -0.18 6.93 8.74
C TRP A 73 0.02 6.86 10.27
N GLU A 74 -0.25 7.95 11.00
CA GLU A 74 -0.01 8.06 12.45
C GLU A 74 -0.79 7.05 13.28
N TRP A 75 -1.96 6.65 12.82
CA TRP A 75 -2.79 5.67 13.50
C TRP A 75 -2.08 4.31 13.61
N GLU A 76 -1.15 3.95 12.72
CA GLU A 76 -0.38 2.70 12.84
C GLU A 76 0.53 2.69 14.08
N TYR A 77 1.07 3.86 14.44
CA TYR A 77 1.94 4.02 15.60
C TYR A 77 1.17 3.94 16.91
N GLN A 78 -0.02 4.56 16.98
CA GLN A 78 -0.88 4.52 18.16
C GLN A 78 -1.31 3.09 18.51
N LEU A 79 -1.45 2.22 17.52
CA LEU A 79 -1.77 0.79 17.73
C LEU A 79 -0.60 0.00 18.30
N HIS A 80 0.61 0.33 17.85
CA HIS A 80 1.83 -0.28 18.34
C HIS A 80 2.14 0.13 19.79
N GLU A 81 1.78 1.35 20.19
CA GLU A 81 1.90 1.86 21.56
C GLU A 81 0.83 1.27 22.51
N ASN A 82 -0.42 1.13 22.05
CA ASN A 82 -1.54 0.61 22.86
C ASN A 82 -1.54 -0.91 23.06
N GLY A 83 -0.46 -1.61 22.67
CA GLY A 83 -0.32 -3.07 22.82
C GLY A 83 -1.26 -3.89 21.94
N ILE A 84 -2.02 -3.23 21.05
CA ILE A 84 -2.93 -3.90 20.13
C ILE A 84 -2.12 -4.31 18.89
N ARG A 85 -1.69 -5.57 18.88
CA ARG A 85 -0.88 -6.09 17.76
C ARG A 85 -1.71 -6.03 16.47
N PRO A 86 -1.23 -5.38 15.41
CA PRO A 86 -1.85 -5.54 14.11
C PRO A 86 -1.81 -7.04 13.77
N LEU A 87 -2.97 -7.63 13.42
CA LEU A 87 -3.05 -9.04 12.99
C LEU A 87 -2.14 -9.32 11.77
N HIS A 88 -1.68 -8.27 11.09
CA HIS A 88 -0.58 -8.28 10.14
C HIS A 88 0.81 -8.14 10.81
N ALA A 89 1.10 -8.96 11.82
CA ALA A 89 2.47 -9.27 12.25
C ALA A 89 3.23 -10.09 11.18
N TYR A 90 3.09 -9.72 9.90
CA TYR A 90 3.75 -10.30 8.74
C TYR A 90 4.79 -9.34 8.12
N SER A 91 5.28 -8.39 8.92
CA SER A 91 6.37 -7.48 8.53
C SER A 91 7.44 -7.38 9.63
N LYS A 92 7.71 -8.49 10.32
CA LYS A 92 8.95 -8.68 11.09
C LYS A 92 9.58 -10.02 10.71
N ARG A 93 10.00 -10.11 9.45
CA ARG A 93 11.11 -10.99 9.08
C ARG A 93 12.28 -10.09 8.67
N THR A 94 12.89 -9.47 9.68
CA THR A 94 14.31 -9.13 9.61
C THR A 94 15.07 -10.43 9.36
N PRO A 95 15.97 -10.54 8.37
CA PRO A 95 16.95 -11.61 8.42
C PRO A 95 17.77 -11.38 9.69
N ASN A 96 17.81 -12.38 10.57
CA ASN A 96 18.78 -12.40 11.66
C ASN A 96 20.19 -12.23 11.05
N PRO A 97 21.11 -11.51 11.73
CA PRO A 97 22.53 -11.65 11.41
C PRO A 97 22.98 -13.11 11.62
#